data_AF-A0A6M3RAS2-F1
#
_entry.id   AF-A0A6M3RAS2-F1
#
_cell.length_a   1.000
_cell.length_b   1.000
_cell.length_c   1.000
_cell.angle_alpha   90.00
_cell.angle_beta   90.00
_cell.angle_gamma   90.00
#
_symmetry.space_group_name_H-M   'P 1'
#
loop_
_entity.id
_entity.type
_entity.pdbx_description
1 polymer ?
#
loop_
_entity_poly.entity_id
_entity_poly.type
_entity_poly.pdbx_seq_one_letter_code
_entity_poly.pdbx_strand_id
1 'polypeptide(L)'
;QRILLETVYEAFESAGWSLDDVDGSKTSVHVGVMTGDYLLIQGRDPDTLGGHAATGLSRSILANRLSYAFNLQGASLAVDTACSSSLVALHLAVQGLQRGEATQAVVAGTNLLLDSAWYIMGSSMHMISPESRCRMWDKDANGYARGEGCAAVILKPLSQAIRDNDHIECIIRGSGVNSDGQADGSGITIPSPAAQTALIQQTYRDAGLDPLKDQCQYFECHGTGTQAGDAAEAQAIQDAFWDGKKEAQDQNVLL
;
A
#
# COMPACT_ATOMS: atom_id res chain seq x y z
N GLN A 1 13.62 8.54 -5.39
CA GLN A 1 13.73 10.00 -5.18
C GLN A 1 13.48 10.76 -6.47
N ARG A 2 14.26 10.55 -7.55
CA ARG A 2 14.10 11.29 -8.82
C ARG A 2 12.73 11.05 -9.46
N ILE A 3 12.39 9.79 -9.71
CA ILE A 3 11.09 9.40 -10.27
C ILE A 3 9.94 9.88 -9.39
N LEU A 4 10.06 9.82 -8.05
CA LEU A 4 9.04 10.36 -7.15
C LEU A 4 8.77 11.85 -7.34
N LEU A 5 9.79 12.67 -7.61
CA LEU A 5 9.59 14.10 -7.85
C LEU A 5 8.77 14.33 -9.12
N GLU A 6 9.10 13.61 -10.19
CA GLU A 6 8.38 13.67 -11.46
C GLU A 6 6.94 13.16 -11.30
N THR A 7 6.75 11.98 -10.69
CA THR A 7 5.42 11.38 -10.48
C THR A 7 4.52 12.24 -9.60
N VAL A 8 5.05 12.89 -8.56
CA VAL A 8 4.24 13.77 -7.70
C VAL A 8 3.92 15.08 -8.39
N TYR A 9 4.84 15.62 -9.19
CA TYR A 9 4.56 16.77 -10.04
C TYR A 9 3.43 16.46 -11.03
N GLU A 10 3.51 15.33 -11.73
CA GLU A 10 2.47 14.85 -12.66
C GLU A 10 1.13 14.59 -11.95
N ALA A 11 1.16 14.13 -10.69
CA ALA A 11 -0.05 13.95 -9.89
C ALA A 11 -0.72 15.27 -9.52
N PHE A 12 0.05 16.34 -9.25
CA PHE A 12 -0.51 17.68 -9.08
C PHE A 12 -1.11 18.20 -10.38
N GLU A 13 -0.41 18.05 -11.51
CA GLU A 13 -0.95 18.43 -12.82
C GLU A 13 -2.25 17.67 -13.14
N SER A 14 -2.29 16.37 -12.85
CA SER A 14 -3.49 15.52 -13.04
C SER A 14 -4.65 15.96 -12.14
N ALA A 15 -4.36 16.45 -10.93
CA ALA A 15 -5.35 17.04 -10.03
C ALA A 15 -5.81 18.45 -10.47
N GLY A 16 -5.17 19.04 -11.48
CA GLY A 16 -5.43 20.41 -11.93
C GLY A 16 -4.84 21.47 -11.01
N TRP A 17 -3.86 21.12 -10.17
CA TRP A 17 -3.21 22.04 -9.23
C TRP A 17 -1.86 22.49 -9.79
N SER A 18 -1.66 23.80 -9.78
CA SER A 18 -0.36 24.42 -10.07
C SER A 18 0.57 24.32 -8.86
N LEU A 19 1.86 24.59 -9.07
CA LEU A 19 2.81 24.69 -7.96
C LEU A 19 2.46 25.81 -7.00
N ASP A 20 1.84 26.90 -7.48
CA ASP A 20 1.39 28.01 -6.64
C ASP A 20 0.22 27.60 -5.73
N ASP A 21 -0.62 26.65 -6.17
CA ASP A 21 -1.75 26.15 -5.36
C ASP A 21 -1.31 25.33 -4.15
N VAL A 22 -0.12 24.72 -4.22
CA VAL A 22 0.43 23.86 -3.17
C VAL A 22 1.57 24.52 -2.37
N ASP A 23 2.12 25.62 -2.85
CA ASP A 23 3.22 26.34 -2.19
C ASP A 23 2.85 26.79 -0.77
N GLY A 24 3.61 26.34 0.22
CA GLY A 24 3.37 26.65 1.64
C GLY A 24 2.13 26.01 2.24
N SER A 25 1.43 25.13 1.50
CA SER A 25 0.21 24.49 1.96
C SER A 25 0.47 23.50 3.11
N LYS A 26 -0.54 23.25 3.95
CA LYS A 26 -0.50 22.22 5.01
C LYS A 26 -0.71 20.81 4.44
N THR A 27 0.00 20.49 3.36
CA THR A 27 -0.05 19.22 2.64
C THR A 27 0.91 18.23 3.28
N SER A 28 0.39 17.09 3.73
CA SER A 28 1.22 16.01 4.25
C SER A 28 1.74 15.11 3.13
N VAL A 29 2.88 14.44 3.34
CA VAL A 29 3.53 13.55 2.38
C VAL A 29 3.81 12.20 3.02
N HIS A 30 3.28 11.15 2.43
CA HIS A 30 3.41 9.77 2.90
C HIS A 30 3.93 8.90 1.77
N VAL A 31 5.16 8.39 1.91
CA VAL A 31 5.80 7.59 0.85
C VAL A 31 6.02 6.16 1.33
N GLY A 32 5.30 5.21 0.73
CA GLY A 32 5.54 3.79 0.90
C GLY A 32 6.79 3.32 0.14
N VAL A 33 7.70 2.64 0.82
CA VAL A 33 8.92 2.09 0.23
C VAL A 33 9.37 0.85 0.99
N MET A 34 9.68 -0.22 0.26
CA MET A 34 10.20 -1.46 0.84
C MET A 34 11.71 -1.63 0.59
N THR A 35 12.17 -1.29 -0.61
CA THR A 35 13.52 -1.60 -1.06
C THR A 35 14.45 -0.39 -1.03
N GLY A 36 15.75 -0.66 -0.91
CA GLY A 36 16.81 0.34 -0.73
C GLY A 36 18.05 0.00 -1.53
N ASP A 37 17.87 -0.56 -2.73
CA ASP A 37 18.92 -1.21 -3.51
C ASP A 37 20.07 -0.26 -3.84
N TYR A 38 19.75 1.00 -4.16
CA TYR A 38 20.76 1.99 -4.48
C TYR A 38 21.67 2.33 -3.28
N LEU A 39 21.13 2.30 -2.05
CA LEU A 39 21.94 2.43 -0.83
C LEU A 39 22.90 1.24 -0.69
N LEU A 40 22.43 0.02 -0.97
CA LEU A 40 23.26 -1.18 -0.92
C LEU A 40 24.37 -1.15 -1.97
N ILE A 41 24.06 -0.72 -3.20
CA ILE A 41 25.04 -0.58 -4.29
C ILE A 41 26.12 0.43 -3.91
N GLN A 42 25.73 1.64 -3.49
CA GLN A 42 26.67 2.70 -3.11
C GLN A 42 27.48 2.35 -1.86
N GLY A 43 26.94 1.52 -0.97
CA GLY A 43 27.64 1.04 0.22
C GLY A 43 28.75 0.02 -0.05
N ARG A 44 28.86 -0.52 -1.27
CA ARG A 44 29.92 -1.50 -1.63
C ARG A 44 31.30 -0.87 -1.76
N ASP A 45 31.38 0.41 -2.10
CA ASP A 45 32.63 1.15 -2.23
C ASP A 45 32.55 2.47 -1.45
N PRO A 46 33.09 2.52 -0.22
CA PRO A 46 33.08 3.73 0.61
C PRO A 46 33.72 4.95 -0.05
N ASP A 47 34.68 4.77 -0.97
CA ASP A 47 35.37 5.88 -1.64
C ASP A 47 34.45 6.59 -2.64
N THR A 48 33.33 5.98 -3.02
CA THR A 48 32.30 6.58 -3.90
C THR A 48 31.26 7.41 -3.15
N LEU A 49 31.29 7.41 -1.82
CA LEU A 49 30.34 8.15 -0.99
C LEU A 49 30.72 9.64 -0.90
N GLY A 50 30.16 10.44 -1.82
CA GLY A 50 30.28 11.90 -1.78
C GLY A 50 29.42 12.56 -0.69
N GLY A 51 29.60 13.87 -0.48
CA GLY A 51 28.88 14.63 0.56
C GLY A 51 27.35 14.65 0.44
N HIS A 52 26.80 14.35 -0.75
CA HIS A 52 25.36 14.23 -0.97
C HIS A 52 24.79 12.84 -0.62
N ALA A 53 25.62 11.84 -0.28
CA ALA A 53 25.16 10.47 -0.02
C ALA A 53 24.09 10.41 1.09
N ALA A 54 24.26 11.17 2.17
CA ALA A 54 23.32 11.21 3.28
C ALA A 54 21.89 11.58 2.83
N THR A 55 21.75 12.57 1.93
CA THR A 55 20.45 13.00 1.42
C THR A 55 20.02 12.26 0.16
N GLY A 56 20.95 11.71 -0.62
CA GLY A 56 20.69 10.96 -1.84
C GLY A 56 20.23 9.52 -1.61
N LEU A 57 20.53 8.93 -0.45
CA LEU A 57 20.31 7.50 -0.19
C LEU A 57 19.30 7.22 0.93
N SER A 58 19.07 8.16 1.85
CA SER A 58 18.15 7.93 2.98
C SER A 58 16.69 7.75 2.53
N ARG A 59 16.01 6.77 3.15
CA ARG A 59 14.57 6.53 2.95
C ARG A 59 13.71 7.69 3.40
N SER A 60 14.04 8.34 4.53
CA SER A 60 13.27 9.50 5.02
C SER A 60 13.26 10.67 4.02
N ILE A 61 14.31 10.78 3.21
CA ILE A 61 14.43 11.84 2.21
C ILE A 61 13.52 11.59 1.00
N LEU A 62 12.97 10.38 0.81
CA LEU A 62 11.97 10.14 -0.22
C LEU A 62 10.74 11.05 -0.03
N ALA A 63 10.24 11.16 1.20
CA ALA A 63 9.14 12.07 1.53
C ALA A 63 9.64 13.51 1.72
N ASN A 64 10.69 13.71 2.51
CA ASN A 64 11.15 15.06 2.85
C ASN A 64 11.63 15.86 1.63
N ARG A 65 12.14 15.21 0.58
CA ARG A 65 12.54 15.90 -0.65
C ARG A 65 11.33 16.43 -1.42
N LEU A 66 10.18 15.74 -1.38
CA LEU A 66 8.94 16.23 -1.97
C LEU A 66 8.44 17.44 -1.18
N SER A 67 8.39 17.34 0.15
CA SER A 67 8.02 18.46 1.01
C SER A 67 8.93 19.67 0.80
N TYR A 68 10.23 19.45 0.67
CA TYR A 68 11.19 20.52 0.40
C TYR A 68 11.02 21.13 -0.99
N ALA A 69 10.90 20.31 -2.03
CA ALA A 69 10.86 20.77 -3.41
C ALA A 69 9.57 21.54 -3.75
N PHE A 70 8.45 21.15 -3.15
CA PHE A 70 7.13 21.76 -3.37
C PHE A 70 6.65 22.63 -2.20
N ASN A 71 7.53 22.92 -1.22
CA ASN A 71 7.24 23.72 -0.02
C ASN A 71 5.99 23.27 0.75
N LEU A 72 5.83 21.96 0.96
CA LEU A 72 4.70 21.37 1.67
C LEU A 72 4.98 21.31 3.18
N GLN A 73 4.08 21.86 3.99
CA GLN A 73 4.30 22.11 5.42
C GLN A 73 3.55 21.13 6.35
N GLY A 74 2.93 20.08 5.80
CA GLY A 74 2.36 19.00 6.59
C GLY A 74 3.39 17.96 7.04
N ALA A 75 2.92 16.91 7.74
CA ALA A 75 3.77 15.78 8.13
C ALA A 75 4.42 15.14 6.90
N SER A 76 5.68 14.72 7.02
CA SER A 76 6.45 14.10 5.93
C SER A 76 7.12 12.84 6.41
N LEU A 77 6.72 11.68 5.88
CA LEU A 77 7.19 10.39 6.36
C LEU A 77 7.33 9.34 5.27
N ALA A 78 8.34 8.50 5.42
CA ALA A 78 8.52 7.29 4.64
C ALA A 78 8.06 6.09 5.49
N VAL A 79 7.26 5.20 4.90
CA VAL A 79 6.68 4.01 5.54
C VAL A 79 7.27 2.76 4.90
N ASP A 80 7.72 1.84 5.74
CA ASP A 80 8.15 0.50 5.33
C ASP A 80 7.40 -0.54 6.15
N THR A 81 6.40 -1.13 5.52
CA THR A 81 5.67 -2.32 5.99
C THR A 81 5.71 -3.42 4.92
N ALA A 82 6.83 -3.50 4.19
CA ALA A 82 6.99 -4.37 3.04
C ALA A 82 5.91 -4.16 1.95
N CYS A 83 5.23 -5.21 1.48
CA CYS A 83 4.29 -5.16 0.36
C CYS A 83 3.10 -4.20 0.60
N SER A 84 2.73 -3.92 1.84
CA SER A 84 1.59 -3.05 2.18
C SER A 84 1.96 -1.57 2.32
N SER A 85 3.24 -1.20 2.16
CA SER A 85 3.76 0.13 2.51
C SER A 85 2.98 1.30 1.90
N SER A 86 2.55 1.19 0.65
CA SER A 86 1.77 2.23 -0.03
C SER A 86 0.35 2.37 0.55
N LEU A 87 -0.31 1.27 0.90
CA LEU A 87 -1.64 1.29 1.50
C LEU A 87 -1.60 1.73 2.98
N VAL A 88 -0.53 1.41 3.71
CA VAL A 88 -0.32 1.94 5.06
C VAL A 88 -0.05 3.45 5.01
N ALA A 89 0.76 3.92 4.05
CA ALA A 89 0.95 5.35 3.80
C ALA A 89 -0.38 6.06 3.48
N LEU A 90 -1.25 5.44 2.67
CA LEU A 90 -2.60 5.92 2.39
C LEU A 90 -3.46 6.00 3.66
N HIS A 91 -3.46 4.95 4.49
CA HIS A 91 -4.21 4.92 5.73
C HIS A 91 -3.79 6.06 6.68
N LEU A 92 -2.48 6.27 6.86
CA LEU A 92 -1.94 7.35 7.70
C LEU A 92 -2.33 8.74 7.16
N ALA A 93 -2.30 8.93 5.84
CA ALA A 93 -2.75 10.16 5.21
C ALA A 93 -4.25 10.42 5.46
N VAL A 94 -5.10 9.41 5.26
CA VAL A 94 -6.54 9.48 5.52
C VAL A 94 -6.81 9.87 6.97
N GLN A 95 -6.11 9.24 7.93
CA GLN A 95 -6.26 9.56 9.36
C GLN A 95 -5.84 11.01 9.67
N GLY A 96 -4.73 11.48 9.11
CA GLY A 96 -4.27 12.87 9.28
C GLY A 96 -5.27 13.89 8.72
N LEU A 97 -5.86 13.60 7.56
CA LEU A 97 -6.89 14.45 6.94
C LEU A 97 -8.18 14.48 7.77
N GLN A 98 -8.65 13.32 8.25
CA GLN A 98 -9.85 13.23 9.09
C GLN A 98 -9.69 13.97 10.43
N ARG A 99 -8.48 14.02 10.98
CA ARG A 99 -8.14 14.75 12.21
C ARG A 99 -7.86 16.24 12.00
N GLY A 100 -7.81 16.72 10.75
CA GLY A 100 -7.43 18.10 10.43
C GLY A 100 -5.94 18.42 10.65
N GLU A 101 -5.11 17.38 10.77
CA GLU A 101 -3.65 17.52 10.88
C GLU A 101 -3.05 18.01 9.56
N ALA A 102 -3.69 17.72 8.43
CA ALA A 102 -3.37 18.23 7.11
C ALA A 102 -4.64 18.67 6.37
N THR A 103 -4.50 19.55 5.37
CA THR A 103 -5.62 19.97 4.50
C THR A 103 -5.67 19.15 3.21
N GLN A 104 -4.52 18.63 2.80
CA GLN A 104 -4.32 17.79 1.62
C GLN A 104 -3.22 16.77 1.95
N ALA A 105 -3.12 15.70 1.16
CA ALA A 105 -2.04 14.74 1.32
C ALA A 105 -1.55 14.22 -0.03
N VAL A 106 -0.23 14.14 -0.18
CA VAL A 106 0.43 13.33 -1.21
C VAL A 106 0.67 11.95 -0.62
N VAL A 107 0.14 10.92 -1.28
CA VAL A 107 0.47 9.53 -0.97
C VAL A 107 1.18 8.95 -2.18
N ALA A 108 2.38 8.43 -1.98
CA ALA A 108 3.15 7.84 -3.06
C ALA A 108 3.75 6.48 -2.68
N GLY A 109 4.07 5.68 -3.67
CA GLY A 109 4.78 4.41 -3.50
C GLY A 109 5.84 4.26 -4.58
N THR A 110 7.00 3.71 -4.23
CA THR A 110 8.05 3.42 -5.22
C THR A 110 8.78 2.11 -4.93
N ASN A 111 9.07 1.36 -5.98
CA ASN A 111 9.92 0.18 -5.96
C ASN A 111 10.74 0.09 -7.25
N LEU A 112 12.06 -0.06 -7.12
CA LEU A 112 12.99 -0.28 -8.23
C LEU A 112 13.84 -1.52 -7.93
N LEU A 113 14.20 -2.26 -8.98
CA LEU A 113 14.92 -3.53 -8.97
C LEU A 113 16.34 -3.27 -9.48
N LEU A 114 17.16 -2.63 -8.64
CA LEU A 114 18.50 -2.16 -9.06
C LEU A 114 19.60 -3.17 -8.75
N ASP A 115 19.37 -4.12 -7.84
CA ASP A 115 20.34 -5.14 -7.46
C ASP A 115 19.72 -6.54 -7.39
N SER A 116 20.53 -7.56 -7.68
CA SER A 116 20.08 -8.96 -7.68
C SER A 116 19.90 -9.55 -6.27
N ALA A 117 20.41 -8.90 -5.21
CA ALA A 117 20.36 -9.44 -3.84
C ALA A 117 18.95 -9.86 -3.41
N TRP A 118 17.94 -9.05 -3.72
CA TRP A 118 16.55 -9.37 -3.38
C TRP A 118 15.98 -10.54 -4.16
N TYR A 119 16.41 -10.76 -5.41
CA TYR A 119 16.04 -11.96 -6.15
C TYR A 119 16.65 -13.20 -5.49
N ILE A 120 17.93 -13.13 -5.12
CA ILE A 120 18.63 -14.24 -4.45
C ILE A 120 17.94 -14.58 -3.11
N MET A 121 17.66 -13.56 -2.29
CA MET A 121 16.96 -13.74 -1.02
C MET A 121 15.55 -14.31 -1.21
N GLY A 122 14.76 -13.74 -2.12
CA GLY A 122 13.40 -14.22 -2.42
C GLY A 122 13.37 -15.65 -2.96
N SER A 123 14.31 -16.01 -3.84
CA SER A 123 14.45 -17.37 -4.36
C SER A 123 14.86 -18.36 -3.27
N SER A 124 15.72 -17.96 -2.32
CA SER A 124 16.09 -18.82 -1.18
C SER A 124 14.89 -19.14 -0.26
N MET A 125 13.90 -18.25 -0.22
CA MET A 125 12.64 -18.43 0.50
C MET A 125 11.54 -19.08 -0.35
N HIS A 126 11.84 -19.49 -1.59
CA HIS A 126 10.87 -20.04 -2.54
C HIS A 126 9.67 -19.11 -2.82
N MET A 127 9.86 -17.80 -2.72
CA MET A 127 8.79 -16.83 -2.96
C MET A 127 8.71 -16.38 -4.43
N ILE A 128 9.80 -16.52 -5.19
CA ILE A 128 9.88 -16.05 -6.58
C ILE A 128 9.51 -17.18 -7.55
N SER A 129 8.59 -16.90 -8.47
CA SER A 129 8.23 -17.83 -9.53
C SER A 129 9.43 -18.09 -10.47
N PRO A 130 9.76 -19.36 -10.78
CA PRO A 130 10.79 -19.69 -11.78
C PRO A 130 10.49 -19.13 -13.17
N GLU A 131 9.21 -18.92 -13.53
CA GLU A 131 8.83 -18.30 -14.80
C GLU A 131 8.63 -16.78 -14.69
N SER A 132 8.90 -16.19 -13.52
CA SER A 132 8.69 -14.77 -13.25
C SER A 132 7.28 -14.29 -13.63
N ARG A 133 6.26 -15.07 -13.23
CA ARG A 133 4.84 -14.72 -13.41
C ARG A 133 4.07 -14.91 -12.12
N CYS A 134 3.25 -13.93 -11.75
CA CYS A 134 2.23 -14.11 -10.72
C CYS A 134 1.05 -14.87 -11.35
N ARG A 135 0.80 -16.10 -10.92
CA ARG A 135 -0.34 -16.91 -11.38
C ARG A 135 -1.41 -16.96 -10.29
N MET A 136 -1.97 -15.79 -9.99
CA MET A 136 -2.97 -15.63 -8.95
C MET A 136 -4.14 -16.62 -9.13
N TRP A 137 -4.42 -17.41 -8.09
CA TRP A 137 -5.46 -18.44 -8.03
C TRP A 137 -5.37 -19.56 -9.07
N ASP A 138 -4.24 -19.68 -9.78
CA ASP A 138 -4.01 -20.79 -10.69
C ASP A 138 -3.55 -22.03 -9.92
N LYS A 139 -3.93 -23.23 -10.38
CA LYS A 139 -3.47 -24.50 -9.80
C LYS A 139 -1.94 -24.66 -9.84
N ASP A 140 -1.29 -23.97 -10.79
CA ASP A 140 0.16 -23.97 -11.02
C ASP A 140 0.84 -22.73 -10.40
N ALA A 141 0.17 -22.02 -9.46
CA ALA A 141 0.76 -20.97 -8.65
C ALA A 141 2.07 -21.45 -7.98
N ASN A 142 3.16 -20.72 -8.21
CA ASN A 142 4.51 -21.14 -7.81
C ASN A 142 5.41 -19.98 -7.35
N GLY A 143 4.82 -18.87 -6.92
CA GLY A 143 5.53 -17.67 -6.48
C GLY A 143 5.11 -16.42 -7.25
N TYR A 144 5.68 -15.28 -6.86
CA TYR A 144 5.41 -14.00 -7.49
C TYR A 144 6.55 -13.56 -8.41
N ALA A 145 6.23 -12.65 -9.33
CA ALA A 145 7.18 -11.93 -10.17
C ALA A 145 7.47 -10.55 -9.55
N ARG A 146 8.74 -10.13 -9.52
CA ARG A 146 9.08 -8.77 -9.05
C ARG A 146 8.82 -7.76 -10.17
N GLY A 147 8.16 -6.66 -9.84
CA GLY A 147 7.93 -5.53 -10.72
C GLY A 147 8.53 -4.23 -10.19
N GLU A 148 8.73 -3.27 -11.09
CA GLU A 148 9.10 -1.89 -10.77
C GLU A 148 7.91 -0.97 -10.91
N GLY A 149 7.90 0.14 -10.16
CA GLY A 149 6.85 1.13 -10.30
C GLY A 149 7.04 2.33 -9.40
N CYS A 150 6.42 3.44 -9.81
CA CYS A 150 6.23 4.64 -9.00
C CYS A 150 4.81 5.13 -9.25
N ALA A 151 4.08 5.44 -8.19
CA ALA A 151 2.73 5.95 -8.28
C ALA A 151 2.50 6.99 -7.18
N ALA A 152 1.67 7.98 -7.46
CA ALA A 152 1.23 8.98 -6.49
C ALA A 152 -0.26 9.26 -6.66
N VAL A 153 -0.93 9.53 -5.54
CA VAL A 153 -2.30 10.02 -5.50
C VAL A 153 -2.38 11.23 -4.57
N ILE A 154 -3.24 12.18 -4.93
CA ILE A 154 -3.51 13.38 -4.14
C ILE A 154 -4.84 13.19 -3.42
N LEU A 155 -4.84 13.42 -2.12
CA LEU A 155 -6.01 13.25 -1.26
C LEU A 155 -6.43 14.58 -0.65
N LYS A 156 -7.75 14.76 -0.53
CA LYS A 156 -8.38 15.93 0.08
C LYS A 156 -9.71 15.52 0.72
N PRO A 157 -10.15 16.16 1.81
CA PRO A 157 -11.47 15.88 2.36
C PRO A 157 -12.55 16.16 1.30
N LEU A 158 -13.50 15.24 1.11
CA LEU A 158 -14.52 15.34 0.06
C LEU A 158 -15.29 16.68 0.11
N SER A 159 -15.62 17.15 1.32
CA SER A 159 -16.30 18.44 1.50
C SER A 159 -15.46 19.62 1.01
N GLN A 160 -14.14 19.54 1.11
CA GLN A 160 -13.24 20.57 0.59
C GLN A 160 -13.07 20.44 -0.92
N ALA A 161 -12.94 19.22 -1.45
CA ALA A 161 -12.87 19.00 -2.90
C ALA A 161 -14.12 19.55 -3.62
N ILE A 162 -15.30 19.32 -3.06
CA ILE A 162 -16.56 19.88 -3.59
C ILE A 162 -16.58 21.41 -3.53
N ARG A 163 -16.14 22.01 -2.40
CA ARG A 163 -16.10 23.47 -2.25
C ARG A 163 -15.14 24.12 -3.24
N ASP A 164 -14.00 23.49 -3.46
CA ASP A 164 -12.93 24.02 -4.30
C ASP A 164 -13.14 23.64 -5.78
N ASN A 165 -14.21 22.90 -6.08
CA ASN A 165 -14.58 22.42 -7.42
C ASN A 165 -13.46 21.60 -8.09
N ASP A 166 -12.79 20.77 -7.29
CA ASP A 166 -11.81 19.82 -7.78
C ASP A 166 -12.49 18.69 -8.55
N HIS A 167 -11.80 18.13 -9.55
CA HIS A 167 -12.22 16.87 -10.17
C HIS A 167 -12.00 15.71 -9.19
N ILE A 168 -13.05 14.91 -8.94
CA ILE A 168 -13.01 13.81 -7.97
C ILE A 168 -12.99 12.49 -8.73
N GLU A 169 -11.82 11.84 -8.77
CA GLU A 169 -11.66 10.54 -9.44
C GLU A 169 -12.35 9.40 -8.69
N CYS A 170 -12.21 9.37 -7.37
CA CYS A 170 -12.83 8.36 -6.52
C CYS A 170 -12.97 8.84 -5.07
N ILE A 171 -13.70 8.05 -4.26
CA ILE A 171 -13.90 8.32 -2.83
C ILE A 171 -13.38 7.13 -2.04
N ILE A 172 -12.45 7.40 -1.11
CA ILE A 172 -12.01 6.41 -0.12
C ILE A 172 -13.04 6.37 1.00
N ARG A 173 -13.86 5.31 1.02
CA ARG A 173 -14.90 5.12 2.04
C ARG A 173 -14.34 4.68 3.40
N GLY A 174 -13.26 3.91 3.38
CA GLY A 174 -12.57 3.41 4.58
C GLY A 174 -11.22 2.82 4.23
N SER A 175 -10.34 2.76 5.23
CA SER A 175 -9.04 2.07 5.16
C SER A 175 -8.71 1.52 6.53
N GLY A 176 -7.98 0.41 6.59
CA GLY A 176 -7.60 -0.23 7.84
C GLY A 176 -6.23 -0.89 7.73
N VAL A 177 -5.60 -1.10 8.88
CA VAL A 177 -4.33 -1.82 9.02
C VAL A 177 -4.39 -2.69 10.28
N ASN A 178 -3.90 -3.92 10.20
CA ASN A 178 -3.66 -4.78 11.36
C ASN A 178 -2.38 -5.62 11.17
N SER A 179 -2.19 -6.64 12.00
CA SER A 179 -1.08 -7.58 11.91
C SER A 179 -1.60 -9.00 12.13
N ASP A 180 -1.00 -9.95 11.42
CA ASP A 180 -1.28 -11.38 11.59
C ASP A 180 -0.93 -11.90 12.99
N GLY A 181 -0.06 -11.20 13.72
CA GLY A 181 0.39 -11.62 15.04
C GLY A 181 1.09 -12.98 15.00
N GLN A 182 0.92 -13.78 16.05
CA GLN A 182 1.37 -15.16 16.06
C GLN A 182 0.28 -16.05 15.46
N ALA A 183 0.21 -16.12 14.13
CA ALA A 183 -0.74 -16.96 13.40
C ALA A 183 -0.47 -18.45 13.69
N ASP A 184 -1.09 -19.01 14.74
CA ASP A 184 -1.09 -20.43 15.14
C ASP A 184 0.27 -21.17 15.04
N GLY A 185 1.38 -20.47 15.29
CA GLY A 185 2.74 -21.05 15.22
C GLY A 185 3.26 -21.33 13.80
N SER A 186 2.57 -20.84 12.76
CA SER A 186 2.89 -21.11 11.36
C SER A 186 4.13 -20.37 10.83
N GLY A 187 4.66 -19.39 11.56
CA GLY A 187 5.89 -18.67 11.24
C GLY A 187 5.64 -17.23 10.77
N ILE A 188 6.68 -16.39 10.83
CA ILE A 188 6.56 -14.93 10.63
C ILE A 188 6.13 -14.51 9.21
N THR A 189 6.28 -15.40 8.22
CA THR A 189 5.97 -15.13 6.81
C THR A 189 4.70 -15.82 6.32
N ILE A 190 3.99 -16.53 7.19
CA ILE A 190 2.77 -17.26 6.79
C ILE A 190 1.56 -16.35 7.00
N PRO A 191 0.72 -16.16 5.96
CA PRO A 191 -0.45 -15.28 6.05
C PRO A 191 -1.54 -15.88 6.94
N SER A 192 -2.27 -15.01 7.64
CA SER A 192 -3.42 -15.39 8.47
C SER A 192 -4.76 -15.04 7.82
N PRO A 193 -5.55 -16.03 7.34
CA PRO A 193 -6.90 -15.77 6.83
C PRO A 193 -7.78 -15.06 7.86
N ALA A 194 -7.69 -15.46 9.14
CA ALA A 194 -8.47 -14.87 10.21
C ALA A 194 -8.14 -13.38 10.43
N ALA A 195 -6.86 -13.00 10.36
CA ALA A 195 -6.46 -11.60 10.49
C ALA A 195 -6.93 -10.76 9.29
N GLN A 196 -6.86 -11.32 8.07
CA GLN A 196 -7.37 -10.66 6.86
C GLN A 196 -8.90 -10.49 6.92
N THR A 197 -9.64 -11.52 7.34
CA THR A 197 -11.11 -11.42 7.55
C THR A 197 -11.44 -10.33 8.56
N ALA A 198 -10.75 -10.33 9.71
CA ALA A 198 -10.96 -9.32 10.75
C ALA A 198 -10.67 -7.90 10.23
N LEU A 199 -9.61 -7.73 9.43
CA LEU A 199 -9.26 -6.45 8.81
C LEU A 199 -10.34 -5.95 7.87
N ILE A 200 -10.81 -6.81 6.95
CA ILE A 200 -11.86 -6.46 5.98
C ILE A 200 -13.13 -6.03 6.73
N GLN A 201 -13.60 -6.87 7.66
CA GLN A 201 -14.83 -6.58 8.40
C GLN A 201 -14.72 -5.33 9.26
N GLN A 202 -13.57 -5.10 9.91
CA GLN A 202 -13.34 -3.90 10.71
C GLN A 202 -13.34 -2.65 9.83
N THR A 203 -12.66 -2.68 8.69
CA THR A 203 -12.59 -1.57 7.74
C THR A 203 -13.99 -1.19 7.22
N TYR A 204 -14.84 -2.18 6.95
CA TYR A 204 -16.23 -1.96 6.59
C TYR A 204 -17.03 -1.30 7.71
N ARG A 205 -16.93 -1.82 8.94
CA ARG A 205 -17.62 -1.25 10.10
C ARG A 205 -17.21 0.20 10.37
N ASP A 206 -15.91 0.49 10.29
CA ASP A 206 -15.38 1.85 10.48
C ASP A 206 -15.85 2.82 9.38
N ALA A 207 -16.12 2.30 8.17
CA ALA A 207 -16.73 3.04 7.07
C ALA A 207 -18.27 3.16 7.18
N GLY A 208 -18.89 2.59 8.23
CA GLY A 208 -20.34 2.53 8.39
C GLY A 208 -21.03 1.60 7.39
N LEU A 209 -20.33 0.60 6.88
CA LEU A 209 -20.80 -0.40 5.91
C LEU A 209 -20.99 -1.76 6.59
N ASP A 210 -21.94 -2.54 6.09
CA ASP A 210 -22.15 -3.94 6.47
C ASP A 210 -21.56 -4.86 5.39
N PRO A 211 -20.50 -5.64 5.66
CA PRO A 211 -19.88 -6.47 4.64
C PRO A 211 -20.86 -7.51 4.04
N LEU A 212 -21.92 -7.91 4.74
CA LEU A 212 -22.89 -8.86 4.19
C LEU A 212 -23.93 -8.21 3.26
N LYS A 213 -24.11 -6.89 3.33
CA LYS A 213 -25.12 -6.14 2.56
C LYS A 213 -24.50 -5.22 1.52
N ASP A 214 -23.33 -4.66 1.82
CA ASP A 214 -22.63 -3.66 1.02
C ASP A 214 -21.42 -4.26 0.30
N GLN A 215 -21.55 -5.50 -0.19
CA GLN A 215 -20.46 -6.23 -0.85
C GLN A 215 -19.87 -5.43 -2.02
N CYS A 216 -18.53 -5.36 -2.09
CA CYS A 216 -17.84 -4.81 -3.26
C CYS A 216 -18.21 -5.60 -4.53
N GLN A 217 -18.33 -4.89 -5.65
CA GLN A 217 -18.49 -5.51 -6.96
C GLN A 217 -17.17 -6.09 -7.51
N TYR A 218 -16.05 -5.64 -6.97
CA TYR A 218 -14.71 -5.99 -7.43
C TYR A 218 -13.72 -6.02 -6.26
N PHE A 219 -12.76 -6.94 -6.33
CA PHE A 219 -11.64 -7.05 -5.39
C PHE A 219 -10.33 -6.96 -6.18
N GLU A 220 -9.58 -5.89 -5.95
CA GLU A 220 -8.16 -5.86 -6.31
C GLU A 220 -7.39 -6.54 -5.18
N CYS A 221 -7.12 -7.83 -5.34
CA CYS A 221 -6.47 -8.65 -4.32
C CYS A 221 -4.96 -8.40 -4.27
N HIS A 222 -4.32 -8.82 -3.17
CA HIS A 222 -2.86 -8.91 -3.07
C HIS A 222 -2.28 -9.87 -4.11
N GLY A 223 -2.93 -11.02 -4.32
CA GLY A 223 -2.83 -11.79 -5.57
C GLY A 223 -1.42 -12.24 -5.96
N THR A 224 -0.63 -12.68 -4.99
CA THR A 224 0.80 -12.94 -5.21
C THR A 224 1.10 -14.12 -6.13
N GLY A 225 0.16 -15.05 -6.36
CA GLY A 225 0.46 -16.28 -7.09
C GLY A 225 1.22 -17.29 -6.24
N THR A 226 1.10 -17.21 -4.91
CA THR A 226 1.69 -18.17 -3.97
C THR A 226 0.62 -19.14 -3.49
N GLN A 227 0.91 -20.43 -3.43
CA GLN A 227 -0.11 -21.43 -3.08
C GLN A 227 -0.76 -21.17 -1.71
N ALA A 228 0.04 -20.82 -0.70
CA ALA A 228 -0.45 -20.53 0.64
C ALA A 228 -1.16 -19.17 0.71
N GLY A 229 -0.60 -18.12 0.09
CA GLY A 229 -1.16 -16.77 0.14
C GLY A 229 -2.47 -16.64 -0.59
N ASP A 230 -2.53 -17.18 -1.81
CA ASP A 230 -3.72 -17.11 -2.66
C ASP A 230 -4.92 -17.85 -2.04
N ALA A 231 -4.67 -19.01 -1.41
CA ALA A 231 -5.70 -19.76 -0.69
C ALA A 231 -6.16 -19.03 0.58
N ALA A 232 -5.22 -18.45 1.34
CA ALA A 232 -5.54 -17.69 2.54
C ALA A 232 -6.39 -16.45 2.23
N GLU A 233 -6.02 -15.71 1.17
CA GLU A 233 -6.73 -14.52 0.72
C GLU A 233 -8.15 -14.83 0.21
N ALA A 234 -8.29 -15.90 -0.60
CA ALA A 234 -9.61 -16.34 -1.06
C ALA A 234 -10.52 -16.75 0.11
N GLN A 235 -9.97 -17.48 1.09
CA GLN A 235 -10.70 -17.88 2.30
C GLN A 235 -11.13 -16.64 3.11
N ALA A 236 -10.24 -15.66 3.27
CA ALA A 236 -10.55 -14.45 4.02
C ALA A 236 -11.67 -13.62 3.38
N ILE A 237 -11.66 -13.49 2.04
CA ILE A 237 -12.72 -12.82 1.29
C ILE A 237 -14.05 -13.57 1.47
N GLN A 238 -14.04 -14.90 1.33
CA GLN A 238 -15.23 -15.74 1.55
C GLN A 238 -15.79 -15.54 2.96
N ASP A 239 -14.93 -15.56 3.99
CA ASP A 239 -15.35 -15.43 5.38
C ASP A 239 -15.84 -14.02 5.73
N ALA A 240 -15.24 -12.99 5.14
CA ALA A 240 -15.63 -11.61 5.40
C ALA A 240 -17.01 -11.27 4.84
N PHE A 241 -17.34 -11.77 3.64
CA PHE A 241 -18.51 -11.32 2.87
C PHE A 241 -19.64 -12.36 2.79
N TRP A 242 -19.36 -13.65 3.02
CA TRP A 242 -20.34 -14.72 2.80
C TRP A 242 -20.54 -15.68 3.99
N ASP A 243 -19.65 -15.77 4.99
CA ASP A 243 -19.83 -16.70 6.13
C ASP A 243 -20.88 -16.23 7.16
N GLY A 244 -21.49 -15.06 6.95
CA GLY A 244 -22.77 -14.70 7.57
C GLY A 244 -23.97 -15.56 7.11
N LYS A 245 -23.77 -16.43 6.11
CA LYS A 245 -24.74 -17.40 5.58
C LYS A 245 -24.47 -18.85 6.00
N LYS A 246 -23.82 -19.11 7.14
CA LYS A 246 -24.19 -20.29 7.93
C LYS A 246 -25.57 -20.08 8.58
N GLU A 247 -26.57 -19.75 7.77
CA GLU A 247 -27.94 -20.11 8.10
C GLU A 247 -27.97 -21.63 8.19
N ALA A 248 -28.56 -22.11 9.28
CA ALA A 248 -28.71 -23.52 9.62
C ALA A 248 -28.73 -24.43 8.39
N GLN A 249 -27.65 -25.19 8.18
CA GLN A 249 -27.82 -26.50 7.56
C GLN A 249 -28.80 -27.22 8.46
N ASP A 250 -30.03 -27.31 7.99
CA ASP A 250 -31.13 -28.02 8.60
C ASP A 250 -30.66 -29.47 8.79
N GLN A 251 -30.16 -29.78 9.99
CA GLN A 251 -29.77 -31.13 10.38
C GLN A 251 -30.99 -32.03 10.63
N ASN A 252 -32.18 -31.62 10.20
CA ASN A 252 -33.43 -32.36 10.36
C ASN A 252 -34.26 -32.41 9.06
N VAL A 253 -33.72 -33.02 8.01
CA VAL A 253 -34.60 -33.73 7.05
C VAL A 253 -34.02 -35.10 6.76
N LEU A 254 -34.53 -36.09 7.50
CA LEU A 254 -34.58 -37.49 7.09
C LEU A 254 -35.99 -37.76 6.55
N LEU A 255 -36.02 -38.26 5.31
CA LEU A 255 -37.16 -38.66 4.44
C LEU A 255 -38.09 -37.54 3.95
#